data_AF-A0A0G4K5W1-F1
#
_entry.id   AF-A0A0G4K5W1-F1
#
_cell.length_a   1.000
_cell.length_b   1.000
_cell.length_c   1.000
_cell.angle_alpha   90.00
_cell.angle_beta   90.00
_cell.angle_gamma   90.00
#
_symmetry.space_group_name_H-M   'P 1'
#
loop_
_entity.id
_entity.type
_entity.pdbx_description
1 polymer ?
#
loop_
_entity_poly.entity_id
_entity_poly.type
_entity_poly.pdbx_seq_one_letter_code
_entity_poly.pdbx_strand_id
1 'polypeptide(L)'
;MQKGNFYSKVYTDVSFEASRSKAIDSIYYYIAKETSSIINRTDFNIVAVSLKDNNLIDFDNKDIANIKEYKKDDNFYVEIKVKDSDVYNRTIEILQRLKKEGSVEDKFFRANASIQMPDSGNLSAYTKQMLTQNALKRAYESLFRVLRSNDIDVNRAVKLTNEAYILEESYSSNEYNVVVETILE
;
A
#
# COMPACT_ATOMS: atom_id res chain seq x y z
N MET A 1 -23.56 -3.55 5.60
CA MET A 1 -23.65 -3.69 4.12
C MET A 1 -22.74 -4.85 3.72
N GLN A 2 -23.30 -5.99 3.29
CA GLN A 2 -22.50 -7.05 2.67
C GLN A 2 -22.07 -6.56 1.28
N LYS A 3 -20.87 -5.97 1.19
CA LYS A 3 -20.26 -5.52 -0.06
C LYS A 3 -19.56 -6.72 -0.70
N GLY A 4 -20.32 -7.50 -1.49
CA GLY A 4 -19.81 -8.66 -2.24
C GLY A 4 -20.02 -8.57 -3.75
N ASN A 5 -20.47 -7.41 -4.24
CA ASN A 5 -20.73 -7.21 -5.66
C ASN A 5 -19.76 -6.16 -6.20
N PHE A 6 -18.92 -6.57 -7.16
CA PHE A 6 -17.94 -5.70 -7.80
C PHE A 6 -18.17 -5.67 -9.30
N TYR A 7 -17.95 -4.52 -9.91
CA TYR A 7 -18.05 -4.34 -11.35
C TYR A 7 -16.86 -3.56 -11.88
N SER A 8 -16.29 -4.05 -12.97
CA SER A 8 -15.24 -3.36 -13.71
C SER A 8 -15.52 -3.46 -15.19
N LYS A 9 -15.27 -2.36 -15.91
CA LYS A 9 -15.37 -2.26 -17.36
C LYS A 9 -14.20 -1.44 -17.86
N VAL A 10 -13.34 -2.06 -18.65
CA VAL A 10 -12.14 -1.42 -19.20
C VAL A 10 -11.89 -1.90 -20.62
N TYR A 11 -11.03 -1.17 -21.31
CA TYR A 11 -10.54 -1.53 -22.63
C TYR A 11 -9.05 -1.21 -22.77
N THR A 12 -8.46 -1.86 -23.76
CA THR A 12 -7.12 -1.61 -24.29
C THR A 12 -7.18 -1.80 -25.81
N ASP A 13 -6.25 -1.19 -26.51
CA ASP A 13 -5.99 -1.38 -27.95
C ASP A 13 -5.08 -2.59 -28.23
N VAL A 14 -4.63 -3.29 -27.19
CA VAL A 14 -3.62 -4.36 -27.28
C VAL A 14 -4.27 -5.75 -27.44
N SER A 15 -5.00 -6.22 -26.43
CA SER A 15 -5.57 -7.58 -26.41
C SER A 15 -6.64 -7.75 -25.34
N PHE A 16 -7.43 -8.84 -25.42
CA PHE A 16 -8.36 -9.21 -24.35
C PHE A 16 -7.66 -9.54 -23.04
N GLU A 17 -6.47 -10.16 -23.09
CA GLU A 17 -5.69 -10.48 -21.90
C GLU A 17 -5.22 -9.22 -21.16
N ALA A 18 -4.73 -8.21 -21.90
CA ALA A 18 -4.34 -6.92 -21.33
C ALA A 18 -5.55 -6.22 -20.69
N SER A 19 -6.69 -6.22 -21.37
CA SER A 19 -7.93 -5.67 -20.84
C SER A 19 -8.46 -6.44 -19.62
N ARG A 20 -8.32 -7.77 -19.60
CA ARG A 20 -8.71 -8.62 -18.48
C ARG A 20 -7.85 -8.34 -17.25
N SER A 21 -6.52 -8.27 -17.41
CA SER A 21 -5.63 -7.90 -16.30
C SER A 21 -5.99 -6.53 -15.73
N LYS A 22 -6.17 -5.52 -16.58
CA LYS A 22 -6.56 -4.18 -16.15
C LYS A 22 -7.92 -4.14 -15.45
N ALA A 23 -8.86 -5.00 -15.88
CA ALA A 23 -10.18 -5.09 -15.29
C ALA A 23 -10.11 -5.67 -13.87
N ILE A 24 -9.30 -6.73 -13.69
CA ILE A 24 -9.02 -7.37 -12.41
C ILE A 24 -8.32 -6.40 -11.46
N ASP A 25 -7.28 -5.70 -11.93
CA ASP A 25 -6.54 -4.73 -11.12
C ASP A 25 -7.46 -3.60 -10.63
N SER A 26 -8.40 -3.15 -11.47
CA SER A 26 -9.39 -2.15 -11.10
C SER A 26 -10.32 -2.62 -9.97
N ILE A 27 -10.70 -3.91 -9.94
CA ILE A 27 -11.50 -4.50 -8.87
C ILE A 27 -10.70 -4.52 -7.56
N TYR A 28 -9.45 -5.01 -7.60
CA TYR A 28 -8.60 -5.05 -6.42
C TYR A 28 -8.31 -3.67 -5.85
N TYR A 29 -8.05 -2.68 -6.72
CA TYR A 29 -7.89 -1.29 -6.30
C TYR A 29 -9.13 -0.74 -5.61
N TYR A 30 -10.32 -1.03 -6.16
CA TYR A 30 -11.57 -0.62 -5.54
C TYR A 30 -11.75 -1.25 -4.15
N ILE A 31 -11.51 -2.56 -4.01
CA ILE A 31 -11.57 -3.26 -2.72
C ILE A 31 -10.59 -2.60 -1.74
N ALA A 32 -9.32 -2.46 -2.15
CA ALA A 32 -8.28 -1.85 -1.34
C ALA A 32 -8.67 -0.45 -0.83
N LYS A 33 -9.23 0.40 -1.70
CA LYS A 33 -9.70 1.74 -1.34
C LYS A 33 -10.81 1.71 -0.28
N GLU A 34 -11.77 0.79 -0.43
CA GLU A 34 -12.89 0.66 0.49
C GLU A 34 -12.50 0.07 1.86
N THR A 35 -11.41 -0.68 1.92
CA THR A 35 -10.98 -1.41 3.12
C THR A 35 -9.67 -0.89 3.74
N SER A 36 -9.03 0.13 3.16
CA SER A 36 -7.72 0.60 3.62
C SER A 36 -7.74 1.19 5.03
N SER A 37 -8.88 1.77 5.43
CA SER A 37 -9.09 2.35 6.77
C SER A 37 -8.95 1.32 7.89
N ILE A 38 -9.15 0.04 7.57
CA ILE A 38 -9.10 -1.08 8.52
C ILE A 38 -7.67 -1.34 8.99
N ILE A 39 -6.67 -1.00 8.18
CA ILE A 39 -5.25 -1.14 8.50
C ILE A 39 -4.52 0.20 8.58
N ASN A 40 -5.27 1.31 8.62
CA ASN A 40 -4.75 2.68 8.65
C ASN A 40 -3.67 2.96 7.59
N ARG A 41 -3.83 2.40 6.38
CA ARG A 41 -2.94 2.67 5.23
C ARG A 41 -3.66 3.46 4.15
N THR A 42 -2.91 4.35 3.50
CA THR A 42 -3.39 5.16 2.37
C THR A 42 -2.85 4.68 1.01
N ASP A 43 -2.00 3.65 1.03
CA ASP A 43 -1.24 3.19 -0.13
C ASP A 43 -2.03 2.10 -0.87
N PHE A 44 -3.12 2.49 -1.52
CA PHE A 44 -4.12 1.56 -2.08
C PHE A 44 -3.53 0.57 -3.09
N ASN A 45 -2.51 0.97 -3.86
CA ASN A 45 -1.84 0.10 -4.83
C ASN A 45 -1.13 -1.07 -4.15
N ILE A 46 -0.43 -0.83 -3.03
CA ILE A 46 0.27 -1.87 -2.28
C ILE A 46 -0.74 -2.86 -1.71
N VAL A 47 -1.83 -2.35 -1.12
CA VAL A 47 -2.90 -3.18 -0.58
C VAL A 47 -3.57 -4.01 -1.68
N ALA A 48 -3.86 -3.40 -2.84
CA ALA A 48 -4.47 -4.09 -3.98
C ALA A 48 -3.60 -5.25 -4.50
N VAL A 49 -2.29 -5.04 -4.62
CA VAL A 49 -1.33 -6.08 -5.00
C VAL A 49 -1.34 -7.21 -3.98
N SER A 50 -1.25 -6.92 -2.68
CA SER A 50 -1.28 -7.95 -1.64
C SER A 50 -2.58 -8.76 -1.64
N LEU A 51 -3.73 -8.11 -1.86
CA LEU A 51 -5.02 -8.80 -1.98
C LEU A 51 -5.07 -9.71 -3.22
N LYS A 52 -4.50 -9.26 -4.33
CA LYS A 52 -4.38 -10.03 -5.58
C LYS A 52 -3.49 -11.25 -5.39
N ASP A 53 -2.32 -11.09 -4.78
CA ASP A 53 -1.36 -12.18 -4.53
C ASP A 53 -1.91 -13.25 -3.56
N ASN A 54 -2.84 -12.86 -2.69
CA ASN A 54 -3.57 -13.79 -1.81
C ASN A 54 -4.74 -14.51 -2.51
N ASN A 55 -4.91 -14.35 -3.82
CA ASN A 55 -6.00 -14.95 -4.61
C ASN A 55 -7.38 -14.73 -3.98
N LEU A 56 -7.64 -13.51 -3.51
CA LEU A 56 -8.87 -13.16 -2.78
C LEU A 56 -10.14 -13.48 -3.59
N ILE A 57 -10.08 -13.37 -4.93
CA ILE A 57 -11.18 -13.71 -5.84
C ILE A 57 -10.67 -14.73 -6.87
N ASP A 58 -11.38 -15.85 -6.99
CA ASP A 58 -11.22 -16.80 -8.08
C ASP A 58 -12.01 -16.30 -9.31
N PHE A 59 -11.30 -15.69 -10.27
CA PHE A 59 -11.90 -15.17 -11.49
C PHE A 59 -12.20 -16.24 -12.55
N ASP A 60 -11.77 -17.47 -12.34
CA ASP A 60 -12.06 -18.58 -13.25
C ASP A 60 -13.32 -19.35 -12.82
N ASN A 61 -13.77 -19.16 -11.58
CA ASN A 61 -15.05 -19.67 -11.10
C ASN A 61 -16.23 -18.82 -11.60
N LYS A 62 -17.07 -19.41 -12.47
CA LYS A 62 -18.22 -18.75 -13.09
C LYS A 62 -19.36 -18.41 -12.13
N ASP A 63 -19.43 -19.07 -10.97
CA ASP A 63 -20.42 -18.76 -9.94
C ASP A 63 -20.01 -17.49 -9.16
N ILE A 64 -18.71 -17.18 -9.14
CA ILE A 64 -18.11 -16.01 -8.47
C ILE A 64 -17.97 -14.84 -9.45
N ALA A 65 -17.42 -15.08 -10.64
CA ALA A 65 -17.06 -14.05 -11.61
C ALA A 65 -17.66 -14.34 -12.98
N ASN A 66 -18.35 -13.34 -13.53
CA ASN A 66 -18.81 -13.34 -14.91
C ASN A 66 -17.97 -12.34 -15.72
N ILE A 67 -17.24 -12.86 -16.70
CA ILE A 67 -16.36 -12.10 -17.58
C ILE A 67 -16.96 -12.07 -18.97
N LYS A 68 -17.18 -10.87 -19.51
CA LYS A 68 -17.65 -10.65 -20.87
C LYS A 68 -16.60 -9.89 -21.66
N GLU A 69 -16.22 -10.46 -22.80
CA GLU A 69 -15.24 -9.90 -23.71
C GLU A 69 -15.90 -9.53 -25.04
N TYR A 70 -15.60 -8.35 -25.57
CA TYR A 70 -16.10 -7.94 -26.89
C TYR A 70 -15.19 -6.88 -27.53
N LYS A 71 -15.17 -6.83 -28.88
CA LYS A 71 -14.46 -5.78 -29.62
C LYS A 71 -15.40 -4.64 -29.99
N LYS A 72 -14.89 -3.41 -29.94
CA LYS A 72 -15.57 -2.21 -30.44
C LYS A 72 -14.52 -1.13 -30.77
N ASP A 73 -14.65 -0.47 -31.92
CA ASP A 73 -13.78 0.67 -32.31
C ASP A 73 -12.28 0.37 -32.14
N ASP A 74 -11.80 -0.74 -32.71
CA ASP A 74 -10.42 -1.27 -32.60
C ASP A 74 -9.91 -1.60 -31.18
N ASN A 75 -10.77 -1.50 -30.18
CA ASN A 75 -10.46 -1.79 -28.79
C ASN A 75 -11.03 -3.14 -28.33
N PHE A 76 -10.30 -3.78 -27.42
CA PHE A 76 -10.67 -5.01 -26.73
C PHE A 76 -11.30 -4.65 -25.39
N TYR A 77 -12.62 -4.78 -25.26
CA TYR A 77 -13.33 -4.50 -24.01
C TYR A 77 -13.47 -5.76 -23.17
N VAL A 78 -13.29 -5.60 -21.86
CA VAL A 78 -13.58 -6.63 -20.87
C VAL A 78 -14.44 -6.03 -19.76
N GLU A 79 -15.55 -6.70 -19.47
CA GLU A 79 -16.42 -6.43 -18.33
C GLU A 79 -16.36 -7.59 -17.34
N ILE A 80 -16.10 -7.30 -16.07
CA ILE A 80 -16.07 -8.30 -15.00
C ILE A 80 -17.11 -7.93 -13.96
N LYS A 81 -18.00 -8.87 -13.66
CA LYS A 81 -18.95 -8.80 -12.55
C LYS A 81 -18.61 -9.89 -11.55
N VAL A 82 -18.22 -9.50 -10.35
CA VAL A 82 -18.01 -10.42 -9.22
C VAL A 82 -19.23 -10.40 -8.33
N LYS A 83 -19.71 -11.57 -7.93
CA LYS A 83 -20.83 -11.78 -7.01
C LYS A 83 -20.43 -12.80 -5.96
N ASP A 84 -19.83 -12.32 -4.89
CA ASP A 84 -19.35 -13.17 -3.80
C ASP A 84 -19.41 -12.38 -2.50
N SER A 85 -20.39 -12.74 -1.66
CA SER A 85 -20.64 -12.10 -0.37
C SER A 85 -19.50 -12.26 0.63
N ASP A 86 -18.64 -13.27 0.43
CA ASP A 86 -17.57 -13.63 1.35
C ASP A 86 -16.25 -12.91 1.03
N VAL A 87 -16.15 -12.27 -0.14
CA VAL A 87 -14.97 -11.45 -0.51
C VAL A 87 -14.65 -10.43 0.57
N TYR A 88 -15.67 -9.80 1.16
CA TYR A 88 -15.44 -8.82 2.22
C TYR A 88 -14.78 -9.48 3.44
N ASN A 89 -15.30 -10.61 3.92
CA ASN A 89 -14.74 -11.30 5.09
C ASN A 89 -13.29 -11.77 4.82
N ARG A 90 -13.05 -12.38 3.66
CA ARG A 90 -11.69 -12.78 3.25
C ARG A 90 -10.74 -11.58 3.14
N THR A 91 -11.25 -10.44 2.65
CA THR A 91 -10.47 -9.19 2.62
C THR A 91 -10.06 -8.78 4.03
N ILE A 92 -10.98 -8.80 5.01
CA ILE A 92 -10.64 -8.49 6.41
C ILE A 92 -9.56 -9.42 6.95
N GLU A 93 -9.70 -10.73 6.75
CA GLU A 93 -8.74 -11.72 7.22
C GLU A 93 -7.34 -11.53 6.61
N ILE A 94 -7.26 -11.23 5.32
CA ILE A 94 -5.98 -10.95 4.64
C ILE A 94 -5.40 -9.63 5.16
N LEU A 95 -6.21 -8.59 5.30
CA LEU A 95 -5.75 -7.30 5.81
C LEU A 95 -5.28 -7.36 7.26
N GLN A 96 -5.93 -8.14 8.12
CA GLN A 96 -5.47 -8.37 9.49
C GLN A 96 -4.14 -9.11 9.52
N ARG A 97 -3.92 -10.09 8.63
CA ARG A 97 -2.62 -10.74 8.45
C ARG A 97 -1.57 -9.75 7.96
N LEU A 98 -1.86 -8.93 6.95
CA LEU A 98 -0.95 -7.88 6.49
C LEU A 98 -0.64 -6.85 7.57
N LYS A 99 -1.61 -6.50 8.41
CA LYS A 99 -1.39 -5.65 9.59
C LYS A 99 -0.45 -6.34 10.58
N LYS A 100 -0.60 -7.64 10.80
CA LYS A 100 0.29 -8.44 11.66
C LYS A 100 1.68 -8.64 11.07
N GLU A 101 1.81 -8.88 9.77
CA GLU A 101 3.10 -9.05 9.09
C GLU A 101 3.84 -7.70 8.95
N GLY A 102 3.09 -6.60 8.82
CA GLY A 102 3.61 -5.25 8.94
C GLY A 102 3.84 -4.79 10.39
N SER A 103 3.24 -5.46 11.38
CA SER A 103 3.54 -5.26 12.80
C SER A 103 4.65 -6.22 13.20
N VAL A 104 5.87 -5.72 13.21
CA VAL A 104 6.99 -6.46 13.79
C VAL A 104 6.62 -6.80 15.24
N GLU A 105 6.57 -8.10 15.56
CA GLU A 105 6.12 -8.67 16.84
C GLU A 105 6.34 -7.74 18.04
N ASP A 106 5.25 -7.06 18.41
CA ASP A 106 4.87 -6.35 19.63
C ASP A 106 5.85 -5.44 20.38
N LYS A 107 7.04 -5.14 19.86
CA LYS A 107 7.89 -4.09 20.44
C LYS A 107 8.50 -3.14 19.43
N PHE A 108 8.58 -3.45 18.15
CA PHE A 108 9.36 -2.63 17.21
C PHE A 108 8.46 -1.77 16.32
N PHE A 109 8.69 -0.46 16.37
CA PHE A 109 7.99 0.52 15.55
C PHE A 109 8.97 1.13 14.57
N ARG A 110 8.68 1.01 13.27
CA ARG A 110 9.51 1.54 12.19
C ARG A 110 8.75 2.60 11.41
N ALA A 111 9.49 3.59 10.93
CA ALA A 111 9.00 4.48 9.91
C ALA A 111 10.13 4.82 8.94
N ASN A 112 9.78 4.90 7.66
CA ASN A 112 10.70 5.30 6.63
C ASN A 112 10.28 6.64 6.02
N ALA A 113 11.26 7.37 5.50
CA ALA A 113 11.02 8.48 4.61
C ALA A 113 12.03 8.45 3.48
N SER A 114 11.55 8.71 2.28
CA SER A 114 12.40 8.92 1.12
C SER A 114 12.24 10.33 0.58
N ILE A 115 13.31 10.83 -0.01
CA ILE A 115 13.25 12.04 -0.81
C ILE A 115 13.99 11.82 -2.12
N GLN A 116 13.43 12.37 -3.18
CA GLN A 116 14.13 12.45 -4.44
C GLN A 116 15.23 13.52 -4.36
N MET A 117 16.45 13.12 -4.69
CA MET A 117 17.58 14.03 -4.86
C MET A 117 17.76 14.31 -6.35
N PRO A 118 17.42 15.51 -6.84
CA PRO A 118 17.69 15.86 -8.23
C PRO A 118 19.21 15.81 -8.48
N ASP A 119 19.64 15.02 -9.47
CA ASP A 119 21.04 14.71 -9.82
C ASP A 119 22.03 14.89 -8.66
N SER A 120 22.13 13.88 -7.80
CA SER A 120 22.95 13.89 -6.59
C SER A 120 24.42 14.29 -6.81
N GLY A 121 24.94 14.17 -8.04
CA GLY A 121 26.26 14.63 -8.44
C GLY A 121 26.45 16.16 -8.46
N ASN A 122 25.37 16.93 -8.62
CA ASN A 122 25.41 18.39 -8.78
C ASN A 122 24.90 19.18 -7.55
N LEU A 123 24.45 18.50 -6.49
CA LEU A 123 23.96 19.16 -5.28
C LEU A 123 25.11 19.60 -4.37
N SER A 124 25.03 20.83 -3.85
CA SER A 124 25.95 21.31 -2.82
C SER A 124 25.86 20.48 -1.55
N ALA A 125 26.95 20.40 -0.77
CA ALA A 125 26.96 19.69 0.52
C ALA A 125 25.87 20.21 1.47
N TYR A 126 25.64 21.53 1.48
CA TYR A 126 24.56 22.16 2.26
C TYR A 126 23.17 21.71 1.80
N THR A 127 22.94 21.65 0.49
CA THR A 127 21.66 21.19 -0.07
C THR A 127 21.42 19.72 0.28
N LYS A 128 22.44 18.85 0.15
CA LYS A 128 22.36 17.45 0.55
C LYS A 128 22.02 17.31 2.04
N GLN A 129 22.67 18.08 2.90
CA GLN A 129 22.40 18.09 4.33
C GLN A 129 20.95 18.50 4.64
N MET A 130 20.46 19.58 4.03
CA MET A 130 19.07 20.04 4.23
C MET A 130 18.04 18.99 3.78
N LEU A 131 18.29 18.35 2.65
CA LEU A 131 17.46 17.29 2.09
C LEU A 131 17.41 16.05 2.99
N THR A 132 18.57 15.65 3.51
CA THR A 132 18.73 14.55 4.49
C THR A 132 17.97 14.86 5.79
N GLN A 133 18.10 16.09 6.30
CA GLN A 133 17.38 16.54 7.49
C GLN A 133 15.86 16.56 7.30
N ASN A 134 15.39 16.95 6.11
CA ASN A 134 13.97 16.90 5.78
C ASN A 134 13.43 15.46 5.74
N ALA A 135 14.20 14.54 5.20
CA ALA A 135 13.86 13.13 5.19
C ALA A 135 13.80 12.55 6.61
N LEU A 136 14.83 12.81 7.43
CA LEU A 136 14.85 12.43 8.84
C LEU A 136 13.62 12.97 9.57
N LYS A 137 13.34 14.27 9.45
CA LYS A 137 12.15 14.89 10.06
C LYS A 137 10.87 14.15 9.67
N ARG A 138 10.69 13.82 8.39
CA ARG A 138 9.53 13.06 7.92
C ARG A 138 9.47 11.66 8.51
N ALA A 139 10.61 10.98 8.64
CA ALA A 139 10.68 9.64 9.22
C ALA A 139 10.28 9.67 10.70
N TYR A 140 10.79 10.63 11.48
CA TYR A 140 10.41 10.81 12.89
C TYR A 140 8.93 11.25 13.06
N GLU A 141 8.41 12.13 12.21
CA GLU A 141 6.98 12.50 12.20
C GLU A 141 6.08 11.29 11.86
N SER A 142 6.51 10.48 10.90
CA SER A 142 5.82 9.25 10.52
C SER A 142 5.86 8.24 11.67
N LEU A 143 7.00 8.07 12.35
CA LEU A 143 7.13 7.20 13.52
C LEU A 143 6.18 7.62 14.64
N PHE A 144 6.12 8.92 14.95
CA PHE A 144 5.18 9.44 15.94
C PHE A 144 3.73 9.11 15.57
N ARG A 145 3.33 9.27 14.31
CA ARG A 145 1.99 8.92 13.82
C ARG A 145 1.71 7.41 13.94
N VAL A 146 2.70 6.58 13.64
CA VAL A 146 2.61 5.12 13.79
C VAL A 146 2.38 4.76 15.26
N LEU A 147 3.18 5.31 16.19
CA LEU A 147 3.01 5.07 17.63
C LEU A 147 1.63 5.50 18.12
N ARG A 148 1.16 6.69 17.71
CA ARG A 148 -0.18 7.19 18.05
C ARG A 148 -1.31 6.35 17.45
N SER A 149 -1.10 5.75 16.29
CA SER A 149 -2.07 4.86 15.63
C SER A 149 -2.12 3.46 16.26
N ASN A 150 -1.14 3.12 17.10
CA ASN A 150 -1.10 1.92 17.92
C ASN A 150 -1.44 2.22 19.39
N ASP A 151 -2.23 3.28 19.62
CA ASP A 151 -2.77 3.66 20.93
C ASP A 151 -1.71 3.94 22.03
N ILE A 152 -0.46 4.22 21.64
CA ILE A 152 0.59 4.63 22.58
C ILE A 152 0.33 6.07 23.02
N ASP A 153 0.26 6.31 24.34
CA ASP A 153 0.09 7.63 24.95
C ASP A 153 0.98 8.69 24.31
N VAL A 154 0.49 9.92 24.14
CA VAL A 154 1.22 11.03 23.51
C VAL A 154 2.61 11.22 24.12
N ASN A 155 2.71 11.25 25.45
CA ASN A 155 3.97 11.46 26.15
C ASN A 155 4.94 10.28 25.92
N ARG A 156 4.41 9.05 25.91
CA ARG A 156 5.22 7.86 25.62
C ARG A 156 5.64 7.82 24.15
N ALA A 157 4.77 8.22 23.23
CA ALA A 157 5.07 8.31 21.80
C ALA A 157 6.12 9.38 21.50
N VAL A 158 6.06 10.55 22.16
CA VAL A 158 7.10 11.59 22.07
C VAL A 158 8.44 11.03 22.58
N LYS A 159 8.45 10.39 23.75
CA LYS A 159 9.66 9.79 24.32
C LYS A 159 10.27 8.76 23.35
N LEU A 160 9.48 7.80 22.89
CA LEU A 160 9.92 6.74 21.97
C LEU A 160 10.40 7.29 20.63
N THR A 161 9.77 8.34 20.11
CA THR A 161 10.21 9.02 18.88
C THR A 161 11.55 9.71 19.08
N ASN A 162 11.77 10.37 20.21
CA ASN A 162 13.04 11.03 20.53
C ASN A 162 14.17 10.03 20.80
N GLU A 163 13.84 8.84 21.31
CA GLU A 163 14.78 7.75 21.58
C GLU A 163 14.97 6.82 20.36
N ALA A 164 14.24 7.05 19.26
CA ALA A 164 14.32 6.23 18.07
C ALA A 164 15.68 6.40 17.37
N TYR A 165 16.23 5.28 16.92
CA TYR A 165 17.52 5.22 16.24
C TYR A 165 17.34 5.03 14.73
N ILE A 166 18.33 5.45 13.95
CA ILE A 166 18.36 5.20 12.52
C ILE A 166 18.77 3.74 12.32
N LEU A 167 17.87 2.94 11.76
CA LEU A 167 18.12 1.54 11.43
C LEU A 167 18.85 1.41 10.09
N GLU A 168 18.40 2.18 9.09
CA GLU A 168 18.98 2.17 7.75
C GLU A 168 19.05 3.59 7.20
N GLU A 169 20.16 3.91 6.55
CA GLU A 169 20.36 5.15 5.81
C GLU A 169 21.02 4.79 4.47
N SER A 170 20.41 5.20 3.36
CA SER A 170 20.98 4.93 2.05
C SER A 170 20.84 6.11 1.10
N TYR A 171 21.88 6.28 0.28
CA TYR A 171 21.94 7.23 -0.80
C TYR A 171 22.03 6.44 -2.10
N SER A 172 21.01 6.55 -2.94
CA SER A 172 21.10 6.15 -4.34
C SER A 172 21.50 7.35 -5.20
N SER A 173 21.67 7.15 -6.50
CA SER A 173 22.00 8.22 -7.44
C SER A 173 20.94 9.34 -7.50
N ASN A 174 19.70 9.05 -7.11
CA ASN A 174 18.55 9.95 -7.24
C ASN A 174 17.63 9.98 -6.01
N GLU A 175 17.97 9.28 -4.93
CA GLU A 175 17.11 9.17 -3.76
C GLU A 175 17.94 9.08 -2.47
N TYR A 176 17.40 9.68 -1.41
CA TYR A 176 17.84 9.42 -0.05
C TYR A 176 16.72 8.73 0.69
N ASN A 177 17.04 7.61 1.33
CA ASN A 177 16.12 6.81 2.13
C ASN A 177 16.65 6.73 3.55
N VAL A 178 15.76 6.91 4.52
CA VAL A 178 16.07 6.67 5.93
C VAL A 178 14.95 5.89 6.59
N VAL A 179 15.33 4.94 7.44
CA VAL A 179 14.46 4.14 8.29
C VAL A 179 14.83 4.44 9.74
N VAL A 180 13.85 4.87 10.53
CA VAL A 180 14.00 5.04 11.98
C VAL A 180 13.19 3.96 12.70
N GLU A 181 13.72 3.48 13.82
CA GLU A 181 13.11 2.43 14.63
C GLU A 181 13.11 2.82 16.11
N THR A 182 12.05 2.45 16.82
CA THR A 182 11.99 2.48 18.29
C THR A 182 11.39 1.21 18.84
N ILE A 183 11.69 0.93 20.11
CA ILE A 183 11.30 -0.30 20.80
C ILE A 183 10.42 0.04 22.00
N LEU A 184 9.22 -0.52 22.05
CA LEU A 184 8.32 -0.46 23.19
C LEU A 184 8.74 -1.52 24.21
N GLU A 185 9.52 -1.11 25.22
CA GLU A 185 9.91 -1.94 26.37
C GLU A 185 8.72 -2.56 27.11
#